data_AF-A0A101VLH3-F1
#
_entry.id   AF-A0A101VLH3-F1
#
_cell.length_a   1.000
_cell.length_b   1.000
_cell.length_c   1.000
_cell.angle_alpha   90.00
_cell.angle_beta   90.00
_cell.angle_gamma   90.00
#
_symmetry.space_group_name_H-M   'P 1'
#
loop_
_entity.id
_entity.type
_entity.pdbx_description
1 polymer ?
#
loop_
_entity_poly.entity_id
_entity_poly.type
_entity_poly.pdbx_seq_one_letter_code
_entity_poly.pdbx_strand_id
1 'polypeptide(L)'
;MHTEPQAAAYRPDPALMELAGWLGDQVSPANFPQTAIRFRNDRWARTVGLDHLDDKAWQEHFGRFEPLEGNLPHPLALRYHGHQFRVYNTEIGDGRGFLYAQMRDGEGRLLDLGTKGSGLTPYSRTADGRLTLKGAVREILATEMLEALGVDTSKTFSVIETGEALWRNDEPSPTRSAVLVRLSHGHIRIGTFQRLLALDERDNMEQLADYCLARFPGPPPPDDAPGRDEPAVILMHQVVERLADLAAGWMVAGFVHGVLNTDNMNVTGESFDYGPWRWLPHWDAGFTAAYFDQGGLYAFGRQPEALHWNCGQLAVALRLLADAGPLLAALNRFGGLYMAAVARRWC
;
A
#
# COMPACT_ATOMS: atom_id res chain seq x y z
N MET A 1 3.57 -17.53 -17.02
CA MET A 1 4.96 -17.65 -16.57
C MET A 1 5.43 -16.23 -16.31
N HIS A 2 5.55 -15.79 -15.06
CA HIS A 2 6.04 -14.43 -14.77
C HIS A 2 7.51 -14.38 -15.19
N THR A 3 7.81 -13.60 -16.22
CA THR A 3 9.17 -13.23 -16.59
C THR A 3 9.81 -12.54 -15.41
N GLU A 4 11.06 -12.88 -15.07
CA GLU A 4 11.80 -12.09 -14.09
C GLU A 4 11.78 -10.62 -14.51
N PRO A 5 11.51 -9.70 -13.58
CA PRO A 5 11.43 -8.29 -13.93
C PRO A 5 12.81 -7.82 -14.42
N GLN A 6 12.81 -7.09 -15.53
CA GLN A 6 14.03 -6.75 -16.26
C GLN A 6 14.86 -5.71 -15.49
N ALA A 7 16.19 -5.87 -15.53
CA ALA A 7 17.10 -4.90 -14.95
C ALA A 7 16.95 -3.53 -15.63
N ALA A 8 17.06 -2.46 -14.85
CA ALA A 8 16.96 -1.08 -15.35
C ALA A 8 18.00 -0.18 -14.66
N ALA A 9 18.31 0.94 -15.31
CA ALA A 9 19.13 1.97 -14.68
C ALA A 9 18.35 2.67 -13.56
N TYR A 10 19.08 3.16 -12.54
CA TYR A 10 18.51 3.98 -11.48
C TYR A 10 17.94 5.27 -12.05
N ARG A 11 16.67 5.55 -11.77
CA ARG A 11 15.94 6.75 -12.23
C ARG A 11 15.14 7.34 -11.07
N PRO A 12 15.73 8.24 -10.26
CA PRO A 12 15.00 8.90 -9.19
C PRO A 12 13.89 9.77 -9.77
N ASP A 13 12.72 9.73 -9.15
CA ASP A 13 11.58 10.56 -9.53
C ASP A 13 10.71 10.85 -8.31
N PRO A 14 11.10 11.82 -7.46
CA PRO A 14 10.38 12.18 -6.23
C PRO A 14 9.09 12.97 -6.53
N ALA A 15 8.23 12.43 -7.40
CA ALA A 15 7.03 13.10 -7.91
C ALA A 15 6.03 13.51 -6.81
N LEU A 16 5.93 12.76 -5.71
CA LEU A 16 5.03 13.09 -4.60
C LEU A 16 5.42 14.41 -3.90
N MET A 17 6.63 14.92 -4.14
CA MET A 17 7.02 16.24 -3.65
C MET A 17 6.14 17.37 -4.20
N GLU A 18 5.44 17.14 -5.32
CA GLU A 18 4.39 18.04 -5.85
C GLU A 18 3.24 18.24 -4.84
N LEU A 19 2.95 17.23 -4.01
CA LEU A 19 1.86 17.24 -3.02
C LEU A 19 2.36 17.39 -1.57
N ALA A 20 3.66 17.32 -1.34
CA ALA A 20 4.24 17.16 0.00
C ALA A 20 3.84 18.27 0.99
N GLY A 21 3.60 19.49 0.51
CA GLY A 21 3.27 20.65 1.37
C GLY A 21 2.00 20.45 2.22
N TRP A 22 1.04 19.67 1.75
CA TRP A 22 -0.19 19.39 2.50
C TRP A 22 -0.38 17.90 2.80
N LEU A 23 0.22 17.01 2.01
CA LEU A 23 0.02 15.56 2.09
C LEU A 23 0.85 14.87 3.18
N GLY A 24 1.97 15.44 3.62
CA GLY A 24 2.84 14.77 4.60
C GLY A 24 3.65 15.73 5.47
N ASP A 25 4.24 15.16 6.52
CA ASP A 25 5.17 15.86 7.41
C ASP A 25 6.57 15.30 7.26
N GLN A 26 7.57 16.17 7.23
CA GLN A 26 8.97 15.75 7.33
C GLN A 26 9.22 15.11 8.69
N VAL A 27 9.86 13.95 8.68
CA VAL A 27 10.19 13.19 9.88
C VAL A 27 11.62 12.68 9.84
N SER A 28 12.14 12.33 11.01
CA SER A 28 13.47 11.73 11.15
C SER A 28 13.34 10.23 11.42
N PRO A 29 14.20 9.39 10.82
CA PRO A 29 14.27 7.99 11.17
C PRO A 29 14.75 7.80 12.62
N ALA A 30 14.32 6.71 13.24
CA ALA A 30 14.90 6.27 14.51
C ALA A 30 16.37 5.90 14.32
N ASN A 31 17.19 6.25 15.32
CA ASN A 31 18.59 5.86 15.35
C ASN A 31 18.75 4.48 16.00
N PHE A 32 18.95 3.45 15.18
CA PHE A 32 19.04 2.07 15.65
C PHE A 32 20.43 1.70 16.18
N PRO A 33 20.53 0.84 17.22
CA PRO A 33 21.80 0.31 17.70
C PRO A 33 22.61 -0.46 16.63
N GLN A 34 21.91 -1.16 15.73
CA GLN A 34 22.49 -2.00 14.69
C GLN A 34 21.73 -1.80 13.37
N THR A 35 22.38 -2.13 12.26
CA THR A 35 21.78 -2.16 10.92
C THR A 35 22.09 -3.49 10.22
N ALA A 36 21.87 -4.61 10.89
CA ALA A 36 22.21 -5.92 10.33
C ALA A 36 21.23 -6.32 9.22
N ILE A 37 21.71 -6.54 8.00
CA ILE A 37 20.88 -6.99 6.88
C ILE A 37 20.34 -8.39 7.16
N ARG A 38 19.01 -8.54 7.15
CA ARG A 38 18.32 -9.83 7.27
C ARG A 38 17.68 -10.28 5.96
N PHE A 39 17.37 -9.34 5.09
CA PHE A 39 16.87 -9.63 3.75
C PHE A 39 17.18 -8.47 2.82
N ARG A 40 17.60 -8.80 1.60
CA ARG A 40 17.76 -7.87 0.47
C ARG A 40 17.07 -8.49 -0.74
N ASN A 41 16.16 -7.75 -1.35
CA ASN A 41 15.46 -8.23 -2.55
C ASN A 41 16.32 -7.95 -3.81
N ASP A 42 17.33 -8.77 -4.05
CA ASP A 42 18.25 -8.59 -5.19
C ASP A 42 17.51 -8.59 -6.54
N ARG A 43 16.42 -9.36 -6.67
CA ARG A 43 15.60 -9.40 -7.88
C ARG A 43 15.03 -8.00 -8.17
N TRP A 44 14.39 -7.39 -7.18
CA TRP A 44 13.79 -6.06 -7.33
C TRP A 44 14.81 -4.92 -7.25
N ALA A 45 15.96 -5.11 -6.62
CA ALA A 45 17.05 -4.12 -6.64
C ALA A 45 17.55 -3.88 -8.07
N ARG A 46 17.67 -4.94 -8.89
CA ARG A 46 18.04 -4.84 -10.31
C ARG A 46 17.04 -4.03 -11.13
N THR A 47 15.76 -4.12 -10.82
CA THR A 47 14.68 -3.51 -11.64
C THR A 47 14.54 -2.01 -11.44
N VAL A 48 15.14 -1.50 -10.36
CA VAL A 48 15.23 -0.07 -10.04
C VAL A 48 16.67 0.43 -10.07
N GLY A 49 17.64 -0.40 -10.49
CA GLY A 49 19.05 -0.03 -10.67
C GLY A 49 19.86 0.18 -9.38
N LEU A 50 19.45 -0.46 -8.28
CA LEU A 50 20.11 -0.36 -6.96
C LEU A 50 20.90 -1.62 -6.59
N ASP A 51 21.06 -2.59 -7.50
CA ASP A 51 21.80 -3.84 -7.30
C ASP A 51 23.32 -3.67 -7.21
N HIS A 52 23.83 -2.49 -7.57
CA HIS A 52 25.25 -2.15 -7.46
C HIS A 52 25.67 -1.75 -6.05
N LEU A 53 24.73 -1.50 -5.14
CA LEU A 53 25.02 -1.12 -3.76
C LEU A 53 25.62 -2.30 -2.98
N ASP A 54 26.77 -2.08 -2.37
CA ASP A 54 27.36 -3.05 -1.44
C ASP A 54 26.60 -3.08 -0.10
N ASP A 55 26.97 -4.03 0.76
CA ASP A 55 26.30 -4.19 2.05
C ASP A 55 26.44 -2.98 2.98
N LYS A 56 27.49 -2.16 2.81
CA LYS A 56 27.67 -0.95 3.63
C LYS A 56 26.72 0.14 3.16
N ALA A 57 26.70 0.43 1.87
CA ALA A 57 25.79 1.40 1.26
C ALA A 57 24.32 0.99 1.46
N TRP A 58 24.02 -0.32 1.40
CA TRP A 58 22.68 -0.82 1.68
C TRP A 58 22.22 -0.53 3.12
N GLN A 59 23.14 -0.63 4.09
CA GLN A 59 22.84 -0.30 5.49
C GLN A 59 22.66 1.20 5.71
N GLU A 60 23.45 2.03 5.02
CA GLU A 60 23.34 3.48 5.06
C GLU A 60 21.95 3.92 4.50
N HIS A 61 21.55 3.41 3.34
CA HIS A 61 20.28 3.80 2.72
C HIS A 61 19.04 3.14 3.33
N PHE A 62 19.08 1.86 3.69
CA PHE A 62 17.88 1.12 4.13
C PHE A 62 17.84 0.81 5.63
N GLY A 63 18.93 1.09 6.37
CA GLY A 63 19.01 0.98 7.82
C GLY A 63 19.15 2.34 8.52
N ARG A 64 19.90 3.28 7.94
CA ARG A 64 20.05 4.66 8.45
C ARG A 64 19.18 5.68 7.71
N PHE A 65 18.62 5.31 6.56
CA PHE A 65 17.80 6.18 5.72
C PHE A 65 18.54 7.44 5.26
N GLU A 66 19.85 7.32 4.99
CA GLU A 66 20.55 8.35 4.24
C GLU A 66 19.90 8.50 2.86
N PRO A 67 19.53 9.69 2.39
CA PRO A 67 18.83 9.86 1.12
C PRO A 67 19.58 9.22 -0.05
N LEU A 68 18.83 8.56 -0.94
CA LEU A 68 19.37 8.17 -2.24
C LEU A 68 19.63 9.41 -3.11
N GLU A 69 20.57 9.30 -4.05
CA GLU A 69 20.91 10.39 -4.96
C GLU A 69 19.68 10.89 -5.73
N GLY A 70 19.48 12.21 -5.77
CA GLY A 70 18.35 12.83 -6.49
C GLY A 70 16.97 12.56 -5.89
N ASN A 71 16.90 12.08 -4.64
CA ASN A 71 15.65 11.69 -3.99
C ASN A 71 15.23 12.64 -2.85
N LEU A 72 14.19 12.26 -2.10
CA LEU A 72 13.67 13.06 -0.98
C LEU A 72 14.79 13.34 0.05
N PRO A 73 15.09 14.61 0.37
CA PRO A 73 16.15 14.95 1.34
C PRO A 73 15.75 14.59 2.78
N HIS A 74 14.44 14.56 3.06
CA HIS A 74 13.87 14.15 4.32
C HIS A 74 12.69 13.21 4.05
N PRO A 75 12.56 12.09 4.80
CA PRO A 75 11.41 11.23 4.68
C PRO A 75 10.10 11.94 5.06
N LEU A 76 8.98 11.47 4.48
CA LEU A 76 7.65 12.02 4.70
C LEU A 76 6.73 11.01 5.36
N ALA A 77 6.18 11.36 6.53
CA ALA A 77 5.04 10.65 7.11
C ALA A 77 3.74 11.17 6.49
N LEU A 78 3.04 10.34 5.73
CA LEU A 78 1.84 10.76 5.00
C LEU A 78 0.62 10.88 5.92
N ARG A 79 -0.20 11.88 5.63
CA ARG A 79 -1.47 12.18 6.27
C ARG A 79 -2.60 11.44 5.58
N TYR A 80 -3.37 10.68 6.34
CA TYR A 80 -4.62 10.08 5.87
C TYR A 80 -5.55 9.80 7.04
N HIS A 81 -6.83 9.67 6.75
CA HIS A 81 -7.84 9.13 7.66
C HIS A 81 -8.22 7.74 7.16
N GLY A 82 -9.24 7.12 7.74
CA GLY A 82 -9.67 5.80 7.28
C GLY A 82 -10.91 5.32 8.00
N HIS A 83 -11.65 4.41 7.37
CA HIS A 83 -12.66 3.63 8.05
C HIS A 83 -12.01 2.34 8.56
N GLN A 84 -11.77 2.29 9.86
CA GLN A 84 -11.27 1.10 10.53
C GLN A 84 -12.45 0.27 11.03
N PHE A 85 -12.60 -0.95 10.52
CA PHE A 85 -13.76 -1.80 10.81
C PHE A 85 -15.09 -1.08 10.57
N ARG A 86 -15.18 -0.37 9.43
CA ARG A 86 -16.33 0.48 9.02
C ARG A 86 -16.62 1.70 9.89
N VAL A 87 -15.77 2.04 10.87
CA VAL A 87 -15.89 3.26 11.67
C VAL A 87 -14.84 4.26 11.23
N TYR A 88 -15.27 5.49 10.92
CA TYR A 88 -14.35 6.54 10.51
C TYR A 88 -13.43 6.96 11.65
N ASN A 89 -12.13 7.01 11.38
CA ASN A 89 -11.07 7.37 12.31
C ASN A 89 -10.20 8.48 11.70
N THR A 90 -10.18 9.62 12.37
CA THR A 90 -9.37 10.80 11.99
C THR A 90 -7.97 10.80 12.58
N GLU A 91 -7.70 9.91 13.54
CA GLU A 91 -6.44 9.86 14.29
C GLU A 91 -5.52 8.77 13.72
N ILE A 92 -5.28 8.78 12.41
CA ILE A 92 -4.34 7.88 11.76
C ILE A 92 -3.41 8.67 10.82
N GLY A 93 -2.67 7.96 9.97
CA GLY A 93 -1.53 8.46 9.21
C GLY A 93 -0.37 7.46 9.31
N ASP A 94 0.77 7.77 8.71
CA ASP A 94 1.95 6.90 8.76
C ASP A 94 2.55 6.88 10.16
N GLY A 95 2.00 6.03 11.06
CA GLY A 95 2.33 6.03 12.48
C GLY A 95 3.56 5.24 12.90
N ARG A 96 4.21 4.51 11.99
CA ARG A 96 5.42 3.72 12.30
C ARG A 96 6.33 3.59 11.08
N GLY A 97 6.26 4.56 10.19
CA GLY A 97 6.73 4.45 8.82
C GLY A 97 6.76 5.83 8.17
N PHE A 98 7.36 5.89 7.00
CA PHE A 98 7.37 7.07 6.14
C PHE A 98 7.68 6.65 4.71
N LEU A 99 7.32 7.50 3.75
CA LEU A 99 7.89 7.48 2.41
C LEU A 99 9.34 7.97 2.48
N TYR A 100 10.26 7.13 2.02
CA TYR A 100 11.70 7.40 2.05
C TYR A 100 12.22 7.88 0.69
N ALA A 101 11.76 7.27 -0.41
CA ALA A 101 12.24 7.59 -1.74
C ALA A 101 11.23 7.20 -2.83
N GLN A 102 11.38 7.75 -4.04
CA GLN A 102 10.63 7.35 -5.22
C GLN A 102 11.52 7.25 -6.47
N MET A 103 11.20 6.30 -7.35
CA MET A 103 11.96 6.03 -8.57
C MET A 103 11.12 5.31 -9.61
N ARG A 104 11.61 5.23 -10.84
CA ARG A 104 10.97 4.48 -11.91
C ARG A 104 11.60 3.11 -12.13
N ASP A 105 10.76 2.08 -12.24
CA ASP A 105 11.21 0.77 -12.71
C ASP A 105 11.51 0.76 -14.21
N GLY A 106 11.97 -0.36 -14.76
CA GLY A 106 12.27 -0.52 -16.19
C GLY A 106 11.12 -0.21 -17.14
N GLU A 107 9.88 -0.46 -16.72
CA GLU A 107 8.66 -0.18 -17.49
C GLU A 107 8.19 1.29 -17.34
N GLY A 108 8.91 2.07 -16.54
CA GLY A 108 8.61 3.48 -16.30
C GLY A 108 7.54 3.71 -15.24
N ARG A 109 7.10 2.68 -14.52
CA ARG A 109 6.15 2.83 -13.41
C ARG A 109 6.83 3.55 -12.26
N LEU A 110 6.13 4.51 -11.66
CA LEU A 110 6.58 5.16 -10.43
C LEU A 110 6.45 4.15 -9.28
N LEU A 111 7.53 3.97 -8.52
CA LEU A 111 7.58 3.13 -7.34
C LEU A 111 8.03 3.94 -6.14
N ASP A 112 7.40 3.66 -5.01
CA ASP A 112 7.67 4.23 -3.70
C ASP A 112 8.48 3.25 -2.86
N LEU A 113 9.47 3.77 -2.14
CA LEU A 113 10.11 3.10 -1.01
C LEU A 113 9.45 3.59 0.29
N GLY A 114 8.45 2.86 0.76
CA GLY A 114 7.79 3.12 2.05
C GLY A 114 8.40 2.27 3.16
N THR A 115 8.38 2.74 4.41
CA THR A 115 9.03 2.06 5.53
C THR A 115 8.03 1.60 6.61
N LYS A 116 8.43 0.60 7.39
CA LYS A 116 7.66 0.07 8.53
C LYS A 116 8.60 -0.31 9.67
N GLY A 117 8.33 0.20 10.86
CA GLY A 117 9.19 0.10 12.03
C GLY A 117 10.34 1.11 12.08
N SER A 118 10.26 2.20 11.31
CA SER A 118 11.34 3.17 11.13
C SER A 118 11.39 4.28 12.17
N GLY A 119 10.47 4.28 13.14
CA GLY A 119 10.45 5.27 14.21
C GLY A 119 9.06 5.82 14.52
N LEU A 120 9.03 6.73 15.49
CA LEU A 120 7.85 7.51 15.79
C LEU A 120 7.68 8.64 14.77
N THR A 121 6.43 8.96 14.49
CA THR A 121 6.00 10.09 13.67
C THR A 121 4.91 10.85 14.43
N PRO A 122 4.44 12.01 13.93
CA PRO A 122 3.26 12.68 14.50
C PRO A 122 1.99 11.80 14.54
N TYR A 123 1.96 10.70 13.77
CA TYR A 123 0.82 9.80 13.63
C TYR A 123 0.93 8.52 14.45
N SER A 124 1.98 8.35 15.28
CA SER A 124 2.21 7.14 16.08
C SER A 124 1.19 6.94 17.20
N ARG A 125 0.47 7.99 17.60
CA ARG A 125 -0.42 7.98 18.77
C ARG A 125 0.31 7.45 20.01
N THR A 126 -0.12 6.31 20.54
CA THR A 126 0.45 5.64 21.72
C THR A 126 1.34 4.45 21.36
N ALA A 127 1.55 4.16 20.07
CA ALA A 127 2.43 3.09 19.62
C ALA A 127 3.90 3.50 19.70
N ASP A 128 4.81 2.53 19.74
CA ASP A 128 6.27 2.75 19.86
C ASP A 128 6.99 3.02 18.52
N GLY A 129 6.26 2.96 17.39
CA GLY A 129 6.82 3.15 16.06
C GLY A 129 7.74 2.01 15.59
N ARG A 130 7.75 0.85 16.26
CA ARG A 130 8.66 -0.27 15.96
C ARG A 130 7.96 -1.46 15.31
N LEU A 131 8.75 -2.25 14.58
CA LEU A 131 8.34 -3.51 13.97
C LEU A 131 9.18 -4.64 14.56
N THR A 132 8.54 -5.78 14.83
CA THR A 132 9.25 -6.98 15.28
C THR A 132 9.86 -7.70 14.08
N LEU A 133 11.00 -8.37 14.26
CA LEU A 133 11.62 -9.16 13.21
C LEU A 133 10.69 -10.27 12.72
N LYS A 134 9.90 -10.87 13.62
CA LYS A 134 8.82 -11.81 13.25
C LYS A 134 7.81 -11.17 12.30
N GLY A 135 7.37 -9.94 12.59
CA GLY A 135 6.49 -9.17 11.71
C GLY A 135 7.10 -8.92 10.33
N ALA A 136 8.36 -8.50 10.27
CA ALA A 136 9.07 -8.28 9.01
C ALA A 136 9.22 -9.58 8.19
N VAL A 137 9.57 -10.70 8.83
CA VAL A 137 9.67 -12.01 8.15
C VAL A 137 8.31 -12.47 7.61
N ARG A 138 7.22 -12.24 8.36
CA ARG A 138 5.87 -12.53 7.86
C ARG A 138 5.52 -11.69 6.62
N GLU A 139 5.98 -10.46 6.55
CA GLU A 139 5.79 -9.59 5.38
C GLU A 139 6.57 -10.09 4.16
N ILE A 140 7.81 -10.57 4.34
CA ILE A 140 8.59 -11.23 3.27
C ILE A 140 7.79 -12.41 2.70
N LEU A 141 7.35 -13.32 3.57
CA LEU A 141 6.60 -14.52 3.15
C LEU A 141 5.31 -14.16 2.42
N ALA A 142 4.61 -13.11 2.87
CA ALA A 142 3.39 -12.67 2.23
C ALA A 142 3.64 -12.15 0.81
N THR A 143 4.58 -11.20 0.70
CA THR A 143 4.92 -10.52 -0.55
C THR A 143 5.44 -11.49 -1.62
N GLU A 144 6.37 -12.37 -1.26
CA GLU A 144 6.95 -13.34 -2.21
C GLU A 144 5.93 -14.38 -2.69
N MET A 145 5.08 -14.90 -1.78
CA MET A 145 4.09 -15.90 -2.16
C MET A 145 2.96 -15.30 -3.02
N LEU A 146 2.47 -14.11 -2.66
CA LEU A 146 1.47 -13.41 -3.48
C LEU A 146 2.00 -13.08 -4.87
N GLU A 147 3.24 -12.60 -4.98
CA GLU A 147 3.88 -12.36 -6.27
C GLU A 147 4.02 -13.65 -7.08
N ALA A 148 4.48 -14.74 -6.46
CA ALA A 148 4.61 -16.03 -7.13
C ALA A 148 3.26 -16.59 -7.63
N LEU A 149 2.17 -16.28 -6.93
CA LEU A 149 0.80 -16.62 -7.32
C LEU A 149 0.17 -15.62 -8.31
N GLY A 150 0.92 -14.61 -8.75
CA GLY A 150 0.46 -13.61 -9.73
C GLY A 150 -0.55 -12.61 -9.19
N VAL A 151 -0.60 -12.41 -7.86
CA VAL A 151 -1.35 -11.30 -7.24
C VAL A 151 -0.48 -10.06 -7.29
N ASP A 152 -1.05 -8.94 -7.74
CA ASP A 152 -0.33 -7.67 -7.71
C ASP A 152 -0.12 -7.23 -6.25
N THR A 153 1.13 -7.18 -5.84
CA THR A 153 1.53 -6.95 -4.46
C THR A 153 2.78 -6.10 -4.43
N SER A 154 2.84 -5.24 -3.43
CA SER A 154 4.07 -4.61 -2.98
C SER A 154 5.14 -5.66 -2.70
N LYS A 155 6.40 -5.23 -2.73
CA LYS A 155 7.57 -6.07 -2.47
C LYS A 155 8.19 -5.70 -1.15
N THR A 156 8.58 -6.70 -0.36
CA THR A 156 9.55 -6.46 0.69
C THR A 156 10.89 -6.22 0.00
N PHE A 157 11.47 -5.04 0.15
CA PHE A 157 12.70 -4.63 -0.54
C PHE A 157 13.94 -4.85 0.32
N SER A 158 13.85 -4.48 1.59
CA SER A 158 14.92 -4.66 2.58
C SER A 158 14.34 -4.94 3.96
N VAL A 159 15.00 -5.82 4.72
CA VAL A 159 14.75 -5.96 6.16
C VAL A 159 16.08 -5.84 6.90
N ILE A 160 16.13 -4.88 7.81
CA ILE A 160 17.28 -4.58 8.66
C ILE A 160 16.89 -4.87 10.11
N GLU A 161 17.66 -5.71 10.79
CA GLU A 161 17.52 -5.88 12.24
C GLU A 161 18.18 -4.71 12.97
N THR A 162 17.46 -4.16 13.95
CA THR A 162 17.85 -2.90 14.60
C THR A 162 18.66 -3.10 15.88
N GLY A 163 18.62 -4.30 16.47
CA GLY A 163 19.26 -4.60 17.76
C GLY A 163 18.49 -4.13 19.00
N GLU A 164 17.33 -3.46 18.83
CA GLU A 164 16.44 -3.14 19.95
C GLU A 164 15.67 -4.38 20.44
N ALA A 165 15.42 -4.45 21.74
CA ALA A 165 14.55 -5.43 22.38
C ALA A 165 13.13 -4.85 22.54
N LEU A 166 12.12 -5.54 22.02
CA LEU A 166 10.72 -5.10 22.07
C LEU A 166 9.90 -5.99 23.00
N TRP A 167 8.97 -5.37 23.72
CA TRP A 167 7.98 -6.09 24.53
C TRP A 167 6.64 -6.11 23.79
N ARG A 168 6.10 -7.32 23.61
CA ARG A 168 4.86 -7.60 22.91
C ARG A 168 4.07 -8.66 23.68
N ASN A 169 2.76 -8.57 23.61
CA ASN A 169 1.86 -9.50 24.30
C ASN A 169 1.47 -10.70 23.44
N ASP A 170 1.72 -10.64 22.12
CA ASP A 170 1.34 -11.63 21.11
C ASP A 170 2.54 -12.44 20.56
N GLU A 171 3.73 -12.25 21.13
CA GLU A 171 4.92 -13.07 20.88
C GLU A 171 5.89 -13.09 22.07
N PRO A 172 6.79 -14.11 22.18
CA PRO A 172 7.75 -14.19 23.28
C PRO A 172 8.62 -12.94 23.38
N SER A 173 8.65 -12.33 24.58
CA SER A 173 9.41 -11.12 24.86
C SER A 173 10.65 -11.39 25.73
N PRO A 174 11.74 -10.60 25.59
CA PRO A 174 11.93 -9.55 24.58
C PRO A 174 12.07 -10.15 23.17
N THR A 175 11.30 -9.62 22.22
CA THR A 175 11.41 -10.01 20.81
C THR A 175 12.38 -9.09 20.08
N ARG A 176 12.98 -9.62 19.02
CA ARG A 176 13.91 -8.90 18.17
C ARG A 176 13.14 -7.90 17.30
N SER A 177 13.76 -6.76 17.04
CA SER A 177 13.21 -5.68 16.23
C SER A 177 13.76 -5.70 14.82
N ALA A 178 12.99 -5.15 13.88
CA ALA A 178 13.44 -4.88 12.53
C ALA A 178 12.84 -3.58 12.02
N VAL A 179 13.45 -3.03 10.99
CA VAL A 179 12.83 -2.07 10.09
C VAL A 179 12.74 -2.72 8.71
N LEU A 180 11.62 -2.46 8.04
CA LEU A 180 11.33 -2.98 6.70
C LEU A 180 11.17 -1.82 5.74
N VAL A 181 11.77 -1.97 4.56
CA VAL A 181 11.54 -1.10 3.40
C VAL A 181 10.73 -1.88 2.39
N ARG A 182 9.68 -1.24 1.89
CA ARG A 182 8.70 -1.77 0.97
C ARG A 182 8.84 -1.03 -0.36
N LEU A 183 8.91 -1.77 -1.45
CA LEU A 183 8.83 -1.21 -2.79
C LEU A 183 7.39 -1.42 -3.29
N SER A 184 6.68 -0.32 -3.55
CA SER A 184 5.25 -0.32 -3.86
C SER A 184 4.96 0.55 -5.07
N HIS A 185 3.91 0.28 -5.85
CA HIS A 185 3.51 1.15 -6.96
C HIS A 185 2.96 2.52 -6.48
N GLY A 186 2.68 2.68 -5.18
CA GLY A 186 2.36 3.98 -4.57
C GLY A 186 1.98 3.81 -3.10
N HIS A 187 1.78 4.91 -2.37
CA HIS A 187 1.21 4.89 -1.01
C HIS A 187 -0.03 5.78 -0.84
N ILE A 188 -0.61 6.28 -1.94
CA ILE A 188 -1.89 6.99 -1.91
C ILE A 188 -3.02 5.99 -1.66
N ARG A 189 -3.88 6.30 -0.69
CA ARG A 189 -4.89 5.36 -0.19
C ARG A 189 -6.27 5.96 -0.31
N ILE A 190 -7.32 5.14 -0.28
CA ILE A 190 -8.69 5.65 -0.15
C ILE A 190 -8.81 6.57 1.08
N GLY A 191 -8.12 6.23 2.17
CA GLY A 191 -7.99 7.07 3.36
C GLY A 191 -7.45 8.49 3.14
N THR A 192 -6.61 8.69 2.13
CA THR A 192 -6.08 10.02 1.74
C THR A 192 -7.23 10.90 1.21
N PHE A 193 -8.05 10.37 0.31
CA PHE A 193 -9.23 11.06 -0.23
C PHE A 193 -10.26 11.33 0.87
N GLN A 194 -10.50 10.37 1.75
CA GLN A 194 -11.44 10.54 2.87
C GLN A 194 -11.05 11.68 3.80
N ARG A 195 -9.74 11.86 4.06
CA ARG A 195 -9.25 12.99 4.83
C ARG A 195 -9.60 14.31 4.16
N LEU A 196 -9.34 14.45 2.86
CA LEU A 196 -9.63 15.68 2.12
C LEU A 196 -11.13 16.00 2.10
N LEU A 197 -11.99 14.99 1.95
CA LEU A 197 -13.44 15.17 2.10
C LEU A 197 -13.80 15.71 3.50
N ALA A 198 -13.27 15.11 4.56
CA ALA A 198 -13.63 15.49 5.92
C ALA A 198 -13.14 16.89 6.33
N LEU A 199 -12.13 17.42 5.62
CA LEU A 199 -11.60 18.76 5.81
C LEU A 199 -12.16 19.78 4.80
N ASP A 200 -13.03 19.35 3.88
CA ASP A 200 -13.58 20.15 2.78
C ASP A 200 -12.51 20.77 1.86
N GLU A 201 -11.42 20.02 1.64
CA GLU A 201 -10.22 20.46 0.92
C GLU A 201 -10.33 20.17 -0.59
N ARG A 202 -11.19 20.91 -1.29
CA ARG A 202 -11.49 20.72 -2.72
C ARG A 202 -10.26 20.84 -3.63
N ASP A 203 -9.49 21.91 -3.48
CA ASP A 203 -8.35 22.18 -4.37
C ASP A 203 -7.25 21.11 -4.23
N ASN A 204 -7.06 20.60 -3.00
CA ASN A 204 -6.12 19.50 -2.74
C ASN A 204 -6.67 18.17 -3.27
N MET A 205 -8.00 17.98 -3.28
CA MET A 205 -8.64 16.80 -3.88
C MET A 205 -8.43 16.77 -5.39
N GLU A 206 -8.56 17.91 -6.07
CA GLU A 206 -8.31 18.03 -7.51
C GLU A 206 -6.85 17.71 -7.85
N GLN A 207 -5.90 18.34 -7.14
CA GLN A 207 -4.47 18.03 -7.27
C GLN A 207 -4.14 16.55 -7.04
N LEU A 208 -4.77 15.93 -6.04
CA LEU A 208 -4.56 14.51 -5.77
C LEU A 208 -5.11 13.62 -6.89
N ALA A 209 -6.30 13.94 -7.41
CA ALA A 209 -6.90 13.18 -8.50
C ALA A 209 -6.04 13.27 -9.78
N ASP A 210 -5.58 14.47 -10.12
CA ASP A 210 -4.69 14.71 -11.26
C ASP A 210 -3.34 13.99 -11.10
N TYR A 211 -2.75 14.05 -9.91
CA TYR A 211 -1.54 13.30 -9.59
C TYR A 211 -1.76 11.80 -9.80
N CYS A 212 -2.85 11.23 -9.27
CA CYS A 212 -3.14 9.81 -9.43
C CYS A 212 -3.33 9.42 -10.89
N LEU A 213 -4.02 10.22 -11.70
CA LEU A 213 -4.22 9.94 -13.13
C LEU A 213 -2.91 10.04 -13.93
N ALA A 214 -2.06 11.00 -13.59
CA ALA A 214 -0.78 11.21 -14.26
C ALA A 214 0.26 10.13 -13.90
N ARG A 215 0.32 9.71 -12.63
CA ARG A 215 1.35 8.78 -12.13
C ARG A 215 0.91 7.32 -12.19
N PHE A 216 -0.39 7.06 -12.10
CA PHE A 216 -1.00 5.74 -12.16
C PHE A 216 -2.06 5.72 -13.26
N PRO A 217 -1.66 5.85 -14.54
CA PRO A 217 -2.62 5.83 -15.64
C PRO A 217 -3.30 4.46 -15.77
N GLY A 218 -4.50 4.45 -16.29
CA GLY A 218 -5.30 3.25 -16.55
C GLY A 218 -6.18 3.44 -17.78
N PRO A 219 -6.97 2.42 -18.15
CA PRO A 219 -7.88 2.54 -19.29
C PRO A 219 -8.91 3.66 -19.06
N PRO A 220 -9.39 4.32 -20.13
CA PRO A 220 -10.48 5.28 -20.01
C PRO A 220 -11.78 4.60 -19.59
N PRO A 221 -12.75 5.35 -19.03
CA PRO A 221 -14.09 4.83 -18.81
C PRO A 221 -14.75 4.31 -20.10
N PRO A 222 -15.76 3.41 -20.00
CA PRO A 222 -16.58 3.00 -21.13
C PRO A 222 -17.16 4.21 -21.89
N ASP A 223 -17.36 4.07 -23.19
CA ASP A 223 -17.82 5.18 -24.04
C ASP A 223 -19.20 5.73 -23.66
N ASP A 224 -20.06 4.89 -23.07
CA ASP A 224 -21.39 5.25 -22.58
C ASP A 224 -21.40 5.68 -21.09
N ALA A 225 -20.25 5.75 -20.43
CA ALA A 225 -20.18 6.12 -19.03
C ALA A 225 -20.54 7.61 -18.82
N PRO A 226 -21.48 7.94 -17.92
CA PRO A 226 -21.80 9.32 -17.60
C PRO A 226 -20.59 9.99 -16.93
N GLY A 227 -20.29 11.23 -17.32
CA GLY A 227 -19.13 11.97 -16.80
C GLY A 227 -17.77 11.36 -17.20
N ARG A 228 -17.69 10.54 -18.26
CA ARG A 228 -16.48 9.80 -18.67
C ARG A 228 -15.20 10.64 -18.81
N ASP A 229 -15.34 11.93 -19.09
CA ASP A 229 -14.21 12.85 -19.30
C ASP A 229 -13.85 13.64 -18.02
N GLU A 230 -14.62 13.48 -16.92
CA GLU A 230 -14.33 14.12 -15.63
C GLU A 230 -13.20 13.37 -14.90
N PRO A 231 -12.11 14.05 -14.46
CA PRO A 231 -10.97 13.39 -13.82
C PRO A 231 -11.32 12.48 -12.64
N ALA A 232 -12.20 12.94 -11.74
CA ALA A 232 -12.65 12.14 -10.59
C ALA A 232 -13.40 10.87 -11.01
N VAL A 233 -14.17 10.92 -12.10
CA VAL A 233 -14.92 9.78 -12.64
C VAL A 233 -13.97 8.79 -13.31
N ILE A 234 -13.00 9.29 -14.08
CA ILE A 234 -11.92 8.47 -14.67
C ILE A 234 -11.17 7.73 -13.56
N LEU A 235 -10.73 8.44 -12.52
CA LEU A 235 -10.02 7.86 -11.40
C LEU A 235 -10.87 6.78 -10.70
N MET A 236 -12.14 7.07 -10.44
CA MET A 236 -13.07 6.10 -9.83
C MET A 236 -13.18 4.82 -10.64
N HIS A 237 -13.32 4.92 -11.97
CA HIS A 237 -13.35 3.76 -12.86
C HIS A 237 -12.06 2.94 -12.78
N GLN A 238 -10.90 3.60 -12.82
CA GLN A 238 -9.60 2.93 -12.75
C GLN A 238 -9.40 2.22 -11.39
N VAL A 239 -9.75 2.86 -10.28
CA VAL A 239 -9.62 2.26 -8.94
C VAL A 239 -10.57 1.07 -8.76
N VAL A 240 -11.82 1.17 -9.23
CA VAL A 240 -12.77 0.05 -9.18
C VAL A 240 -12.25 -1.16 -9.94
N GLU A 241 -11.71 -0.96 -11.13
CA GLU A 241 -11.17 -2.04 -11.95
C GLU A 241 -9.96 -2.72 -11.30
N ARG A 242 -9.04 -1.91 -10.76
CA ARG A 242 -7.86 -2.37 -10.03
C ARG A 242 -8.23 -3.17 -8.78
N LEU A 243 -9.14 -2.65 -7.96
CA LEU A 243 -9.56 -3.33 -6.72
C LEU A 243 -10.42 -4.58 -6.99
N ALA A 244 -11.20 -4.60 -8.08
CA ALA A 244 -11.89 -5.81 -8.50
C ALA A 244 -10.90 -6.92 -8.89
N ASP A 245 -9.82 -6.58 -9.61
CA ASP A 245 -8.77 -7.54 -9.95
C ASP A 245 -7.95 -7.99 -8.73
N LEU A 246 -7.63 -7.07 -7.81
CA LEU A 246 -6.98 -7.40 -6.54
C LEU A 246 -7.80 -8.40 -5.71
N ALA A 247 -9.11 -8.13 -5.57
CA ALA A 247 -10.03 -9.03 -4.88
C ALA A 247 -10.02 -10.42 -5.52
N ALA A 248 -10.13 -10.50 -6.85
CA ALA A 248 -10.05 -11.76 -7.58
C ALA A 248 -8.72 -12.48 -7.35
N GLY A 249 -7.60 -11.74 -7.35
CA GLY A 249 -6.27 -12.25 -7.05
C GLY A 249 -6.19 -12.92 -5.69
N TRP A 250 -6.66 -12.27 -4.63
CA TRP A 250 -6.68 -12.86 -3.28
C TRP A 250 -7.57 -14.10 -3.21
N MET A 251 -8.75 -14.06 -3.83
CA MET A 251 -9.70 -15.17 -3.80
C MET A 251 -9.14 -16.42 -4.50
N VAL A 252 -8.53 -16.26 -5.67
CA VAL A 252 -7.90 -17.38 -6.41
C VAL A 252 -6.65 -17.89 -5.68
N ALA A 253 -5.86 -17.00 -5.07
CA ALA A 253 -4.69 -17.36 -4.28
C ALA A 253 -5.01 -18.03 -2.93
N GLY A 254 -6.29 -18.07 -2.51
CA GLY A 254 -6.68 -18.54 -1.18
C GLY A 254 -6.13 -17.68 -0.04
N PHE A 255 -5.86 -16.40 -0.31
CA PHE A 255 -5.25 -15.46 0.63
C PHE A 255 -6.31 -14.68 1.40
N VAL A 256 -6.11 -14.55 2.71
CA VAL A 256 -6.95 -13.78 3.62
C VAL A 256 -6.11 -12.68 4.23
N HIS A 257 -6.40 -11.43 3.86
CA HIS A 257 -5.64 -10.25 4.29
C HIS A 257 -5.84 -9.93 5.78
N GLY A 258 -7.09 -10.05 6.25
CA GLY A 258 -7.49 -9.88 7.66
C GLY A 258 -7.75 -8.44 8.13
N VAL A 259 -7.35 -7.41 7.40
CA VAL A 259 -7.60 -5.99 7.76
C VAL A 259 -7.81 -5.15 6.50
N LEU A 260 -9.05 -5.12 5.99
CA LEU A 260 -9.41 -4.42 4.75
C LEU A 260 -10.03 -3.04 5.01
N ASN A 261 -9.40 -2.29 5.92
CA ASN A 261 -9.79 -0.89 6.17
C ASN A 261 -9.47 -0.02 4.94
N THR A 262 -10.14 1.12 4.79
CA THR A 262 -9.89 2.01 3.63
C THR A 262 -8.50 2.67 3.65
N ASP A 263 -7.86 2.78 4.82
CA ASP A 263 -6.46 3.19 4.98
C ASP A 263 -5.44 2.11 4.60
N ASN A 264 -5.89 0.90 4.26
CA ASN A 264 -5.07 -0.18 3.71
C ASN A 264 -5.34 -0.44 2.23
N MET A 265 -6.21 0.36 1.58
CA MET A 265 -6.52 0.21 0.16
C MET A 265 -5.78 1.26 -0.66
N ASN A 266 -4.78 0.82 -1.42
CA ASN A 266 -4.06 1.67 -2.37
C ASN A 266 -4.90 1.89 -3.62
N VAL A 267 -4.88 3.09 -4.18
CA VAL A 267 -5.58 3.43 -5.43
C VAL A 267 -4.96 2.78 -6.67
N THR A 268 -3.74 2.25 -6.56
CA THR A 268 -3.11 1.42 -7.61
C THR A 268 -3.65 0.00 -7.66
N GLY A 269 -4.41 -0.45 -6.65
CA GLY A 269 -4.87 -1.84 -6.53
C GLY A 269 -3.78 -2.84 -6.16
N GLU A 270 -2.63 -2.36 -5.70
CA GLU A 270 -1.57 -3.21 -5.20
C GLU A 270 -1.88 -3.70 -3.77
N SER A 271 -1.71 -5.00 -3.53
CA SER A 271 -1.82 -5.60 -2.19
C SER A 271 -0.68 -5.12 -1.27
N PHE A 272 -1.02 -4.60 -0.08
CA PHE A 272 -0.02 -4.14 0.89
C PHE A 272 -0.51 -4.10 2.36
N ASP A 273 0.41 -3.82 3.28
CA ASP A 273 0.29 -3.84 4.75
C ASP A 273 -0.09 -5.19 5.38
N TYR A 274 0.88 -6.09 5.39
CA TYR A 274 0.70 -7.46 5.86
C TYR A 274 0.85 -7.53 7.38
N GLY A 275 -0.28 -7.61 8.08
CA GLY A 275 -0.34 -7.88 9.52
C GLY A 275 -0.84 -9.30 9.81
N PRO A 276 -2.11 -9.46 10.19
CA PRO A 276 -2.68 -10.75 10.56
C PRO A 276 -3.18 -11.55 9.35
N TRP A 277 -2.43 -11.61 8.25
CA TRP A 277 -2.81 -12.39 7.07
C TRP A 277 -2.69 -13.90 7.29
N ARG A 278 -3.41 -14.70 6.51
CA ARG A 278 -3.29 -16.18 6.43
C ARG A 278 -3.58 -16.67 5.00
N TRP A 279 -2.99 -17.80 4.63
CA TRP A 279 -3.51 -18.64 3.55
C TRP A 279 -4.50 -19.64 4.12
N LEU A 280 -5.52 -19.96 3.35
CA LEU A 280 -6.46 -21.02 3.68
C LEU A 280 -5.77 -22.38 3.64
N PRO A 281 -5.89 -23.22 4.68
CA PRO A 281 -5.46 -24.61 4.62
C PRO A 281 -6.40 -25.46 3.76
N HIS A 282 -7.68 -25.11 3.73
CA HIS A 282 -8.74 -25.68 2.90
C HIS A 282 -9.77 -24.59 2.60
N TRP A 283 -10.61 -24.78 1.57
CA TRP A 283 -11.65 -23.81 1.24
C TRP A 283 -12.65 -23.64 2.39
N ASP A 284 -12.65 -22.46 3.01
CA ASP A 284 -13.59 -22.05 4.04
C ASP A 284 -13.93 -20.57 3.87
N ALA A 285 -15.15 -20.28 3.40
CA ALA A 285 -15.63 -18.92 3.18
C ALA A 285 -15.72 -18.10 4.48
N GLY A 286 -15.90 -18.76 5.63
CA GLY A 286 -16.03 -18.12 6.93
C GLY A 286 -14.71 -17.86 7.65
N PHE A 287 -13.58 -18.34 7.12
CA PHE A 287 -12.28 -18.24 7.80
C PHE A 287 -11.84 -16.77 7.96
N THR A 288 -11.45 -16.41 9.18
CA THR A 288 -10.87 -15.10 9.52
C THR A 288 -9.39 -15.24 9.87
N ALA A 289 -8.57 -14.33 9.35
CA ALA A 289 -7.13 -14.34 9.61
C ALA A 289 -6.75 -13.55 10.87
N ALA A 290 -7.50 -12.48 11.17
CA ALA A 290 -7.32 -11.64 12.34
C ALA A 290 -8.07 -12.19 13.56
N TYR A 291 -7.32 -12.49 14.63
CA TYR A 291 -7.88 -13.04 15.88
C TYR A 291 -8.87 -12.09 16.56
N PHE A 292 -8.81 -10.79 16.27
CA PHE A 292 -9.72 -9.77 16.80
C PHE A 292 -10.95 -9.53 15.93
N ASP A 293 -11.02 -10.11 14.72
CA ASP A 293 -12.21 -10.02 13.86
C ASP A 293 -13.24 -11.10 14.22
N GLN A 294 -13.86 -10.93 15.40
CA GLN A 294 -14.84 -11.87 15.93
C GLN A 294 -16.14 -11.91 15.11
N GLY A 295 -16.46 -10.82 14.41
CA GLY A 295 -17.66 -10.71 13.57
C GLY A 295 -17.48 -11.22 12.14
N GLY A 296 -16.27 -11.67 11.78
CA GLY A 296 -15.97 -12.11 10.41
C GLY A 296 -16.16 -11.02 9.38
N LEU A 297 -15.84 -9.76 9.73
CA LEU A 297 -15.94 -8.62 8.83
C LEU A 297 -15.10 -8.82 7.57
N TYR A 298 -13.88 -9.33 7.75
CA TYR A 298 -12.89 -9.54 6.72
C TYR A 298 -12.57 -11.03 6.52
N ALA A 299 -13.58 -11.89 6.74
CA ALA A 299 -13.50 -13.31 6.41
C ALA A 299 -13.20 -13.52 4.91
N PHE A 300 -12.60 -14.66 4.57
CA PHE A 300 -12.19 -14.99 3.20
C PHE A 300 -13.27 -14.71 2.16
N GLY A 301 -14.48 -15.27 2.34
CA GLY A 301 -15.59 -15.12 1.41
C GLY A 301 -16.15 -13.70 1.30
N ARG A 302 -15.74 -12.79 2.19
CA ARG A 302 -16.25 -11.41 2.28
C ARG A 302 -15.26 -10.36 1.78
N GLN A 303 -14.04 -10.73 1.41
CA GLN A 303 -13.06 -9.77 0.90
C GLN A 303 -13.56 -8.99 -0.33
N PRO A 304 -14.25 -9.61 -1.33
CA PRO A 304 -14.80 -8.86 -2.46
C PRO A 304 -15.88 -7.85 -2.03
N GLU A 305 -16.75 -8.21 -1.09
CA GLU A 305 -17.75 -7.29 -0.51
C GLU A 305 -17.08 -6.12 0.21
N ALA A 306 -16.03 -6.39 0.99
CA ALA A 306 -15.27 -5.36 1.69
C ALA A 306 -14.59 -4.37 0.70
N LEU A 307 -14.01 -4.87 -0.40
CA LEU A 307 -13.39 -4.02 -1.42
C LEU A 307 -14.41 -3.20 -2.20
N HIS A 308 -15.57 -3.79 -2.52
CA HIS A 308 -16.68 -3.05 -3.10
C HIS A 308 -17.14 -1.91 -2.17
N TRP A 309 -17.30 -2.19 -0.87
CA TRP A 309 -17.65 -1.17 0.12
C TRP A 309 -16.57 -0.07 0.21
N ASN A 310 -15.28 -0.45 0.21
CA ASN A 310 -14.18 0.51 0.19
C ASN A 310 -14.22 1.42 -1.06
N CYS A 311 -14.51 0.87 -2.24
CA CYS A 311 -14.74 1.67 -3.45
C CYS A 311 -15.92 2.64 -3.27
N GLY A 312 -17.00 2.21 -2.63
CA GLY A 312 -18.12 3.08 -2.28
C GLY A 312 -17.69 4.27 -1.40
N GLN A 313 -16.79 4.04 -0.44
CA GLN A 313 -16.24 5.12 0.38
C GLN A 313 -15.34 6.08 -0.41
N LEU A 314 -14.62 5.60 -1.43
CA LEU A 314 -13.90 6.46 -2.36
C LEU A 314 -14.89 7.31 -3.19
N ALA A 315 -15.97 6.71 -3.68
CA ALA A 315 -17.02 7.44 -4.39
C ALA A 315 -17.59 8.58 -3.54
N VAL A 316 -17.84 8.32 -2.25
CA VAL A 316 -18.27 9.36 -1.30
C VAL A 316 -17.24 10.48 -1.17
N ALA A 317 -15.95 10.16 -1.06
CA ALA A 317 -14.89 11.18 -1.03
C ALA A 317 -14.84 12.03 -2.30
N LEU A 318 -14.94 11.39 -3.48
CA LEU A 318 -14.92 12.04 -4.78
C LEU A 318 -16.17 12.86 -5.10
N ARG A 319 -17.23 12.80 -4.28
CA ARG A 319 -18.37 13.73 -4.35
C ARG A 319 -17.96 15.18 -4.16
N LEU A 320 -16.79 15.41 -3.57
CA LEU A 320 -16.23 16.75 -3.53
C LEU A 320 -15.94 17.26 -4.94
N LEU A 321 -15.67 16.43 -5.95
CA LEU A 321 -15.35 16.88 -7.31
C LEU A 321 -16.43 16.57 -8.35
N ALA A 322 -17.17 15.47 -8.19
CA ALA A 322 -18.06 14.96 -9.23
C ALA A 322 -19.45 14.56 -8.73
N ASP A 323 -20.38 14.42 -9.67
CA ASP A 323 -21.74 14.05 -9.36
C ASP A 323 -21.91 12.58 -8.94
N ALA A 324 -22.94 12.29 -8.13
CA ALA A 324 -23.14 10.94 -7.60
C ALA A 324 -23.43 9.92 -8.70
N GLY A 325 -24.20 10.31 -9.71
CA GLY A 325 -24.58 9.43 -10.82
C GLY A 325 -23.36 8.81 -11.54
N PRO A 326 -22.44 9.63 -12.07
CA PRO A 326 -21.17 9.16 -12.64
C PRO A 326 -20.35 8.23 -11.74
N LEU A 327 -20.16 8.60 -10.47
CA LEU A 327 -19.37 7.80 -9.53
C LEU A 327 -20.04 6.46 -9.19
N LEU A 328 -21.38 6.43 -9.09
CA LEU A 328 -22.15 5.20 -8.89
C LEU A 328 -22.10 4.30 -10.13
N ALA A 329 -22.13 4.87 -11.34
CA ALA A 329 -21.96 4.11 -12.57
C ALA A 329 -20.60 3.37 -12.60
N ALA A 330 -19.54 4.03 -12.14
CA ALA A 330 -18.23 3.40 -11.96
C ALA A 330 -18.25 2.29 -10.90
N LEU A 331 -18.80 2.57 -9.70
CA LEU A 331 -18.90 1.60 -8.61
C LEU A 331 -19.64 0.32 -9.03
N ASN A 332 -20.76 0.47 -9.75
CA ASN A 332 -21.61 -0.65 -10.17
C ASN A 332 -20.91 -1.62 -11.15
N ARG A 333 -19.77 -1.24 -11.75
CA ARG A 333 -18.96 -2.14 -12.58
C ARG A 333 -18.20 -3.19 -11.76
N PHE A 334 -17.98 -2.97 -10.46
CA PHE A 334 -17.12 -3.83 -9.62
C PHE A 334 -17.48 -5.31 -9.71
N GLY A 335 -18.77 -5.67 -9.56
CA GLY A 335 -19.19 -7.07 -9.55
C GLY A 335 -18.90 -7.80 -10.86
N GLY A 336 -19.17 -7.15 -12.00
CA GLY A 336 -18.87 -7.72 -13.33
C GLY A 336 -17.37 -7.83 -13.58
N LEU A 337 -16.59 -6.80 -13.22
CA LEU A 337 -15.13 -6.80 -13.35
C LEU A 337 -14.47 -7.86 -12.46
N TYR A 338 -14.95 -8.01 -11.23
CA TYR A 338 -14.47 -9.03 -10.30
C TYR A 338 -14.69 -10.44 -10.86
N MET A 339 -15.88 -10.74 -11.36
CA MET A 339 -16.18 -12.06 -11.94
C MET A 339 -15.35 -12.34 -13.20
N ALA A 340 -15.14 -11.32 -14.05
CA ALA A 340 -14.26 -11.44 -15.22
C ALA A 340 -12.80 -11.68 -14.82
N ALA A 341 -12.29 -10.97 -13.81
CA ALA A 341 -10.93 -11.16 -13.29
C ALA A 341 -10.75 -12.54 -12.64
N VAL A 342 -11.75 -13.00 -11.89
CA VAL A 342 -11.85 -14.37 -11.35
C VAL A 342 -11.71 -15.39 -12.47
N ALA A 343 -12.53 -15.32 -13.51
CA ALA A 343 -12.48 -16.25 -14.64
C ALA A 343 -11.10 -16.24 -15.32
N ARG A 344 -10.55 -15.05 -15.60
CA ARG A 344 -9.22 -14.89 -16.21
C ARG A 344 -8.10 -15.54 -15.39
N ARG A 345 -8.18 -15.48 -14.06
CA ARG A 345 -7.13 -15.96 -13.15
C ARG A 345 -7.20 -17.48 -12.90
N TRP A 346 -8.36 -18.10 -13.13
CA TRP A 346 -8.54 -19.56 -13.02
C TRP A 346 -8.16 -20.33 -14.29
N CYS A 347 -8.29 -19.69 -15.46
CA CYS A 347 -7.98 -20.27 -16.77
C CYS A 347 -6.50 -20.16 -17.13
#